data_AF-A0A1J4YU48-F1
#
_entry.id   AF-A0A1J4YU48-F1
#
_cell.length_a   1.000
_cell.length_b   1.000
_cell.length_c   1.000
_cell.angle_alpha   90.00
_cell.angle_beta   90.00
_cell.angle_gamma   90.00
#
_symmetry.space_group_name_H-M   'P 1'
#
loop_
_entity.id
_entity.type
_entity.pdbx_description
1 polymer ?
#
loop_
_entity_poly.entity_id
_entity_poly.type
_entity_poly.pdbx_seq_one_letter_code
_entity_poly.pdbx_strand_id
1 'polypeptide(L)'
;MTTRNEYIEQLKSHLDQWNTDLAKWEEKVRLVQTDMRIDYEMQLEVLRKQREKGTAKLKELEASGGDAWKELTAGTDAAWAAMREAFDRAASHFQK
;
A
#
# COMPACT_ATOMS: atom_id res chain seq x y z
N MET A 1 6.03 -19.77 -14.63
CA MET A 1 6.54 -18.40 -14.80
C MET A 1 5.37 -17.47 -14.59
N THR A 2 5.43 -16.60 -13.59
CA THR A 2 4.42 -15.54 -13.44
C THR A 2 4.57 -14.63 -14.64
N THR A 3 3.53 -14.53 -15.46
CA THR A 3 3.49 -13.60 -16.58
C THR A 3 3.45 -12.18 -16.03
N ARG A 4 3.89 -11.21 -16.84
CA ARG A 4 3.77 -9.79 -16.54
C ARG A 4 2.36 -9.42 -16.04
N ASN A 5 1.34 -9.94 -16.69
CA ASN A 5 -0.05 -9.67 -16.33
C ASN A 5 -0.40 -10.27 -14.96
N GLU A 6 -0.02 -11.52 -14.68
CA GLU A 6 -0.25 -12.11 -13.35
C GLU A 6 0.43 -11.33 -12.24
N TYR A 7 1.66 -10.83 -12.48
CA TYR A 7 2.35 -9.98 -11.51
C TYR A 7 1.60 -8.65 -11.27
N ILE A 8 1.18 -7.96 -12.34
CA ILE A 8 0.37 -6.72 -12.23
C ILE A 8 -0.92 -6.98 -11.45
N GLU A 9 -1.63 -8.06 -11.75
CA GLU A 9 -2.89 -8.40 -11.09
C GLU A 9 -2.69 -8.74 -9.60
N GLN A 10 -1.58 -9.41 -9.25
CA GLN A 10 -1.22 -9.62 -7.84
C GLN A 10 -0.99 -8.28 -7.12
N LEU A 11 -0.23 -7.38 -7.73
CA LEU A 11 0.03 -6.06 -7.14
C LEU A 11 -1.26 -5.25 -6.97
N LYS A 12 -2.17 -5.28 -7.95
CA LYS A 12 -3.51 -4.68 -7.85
C LYS A 12 -4.31 -5.26 -6.71
N SER A 13 -4.35 -6.59 -6.59
CA SER A 13 -5.09 -7.27 -5.53
C SER A 13 -4.59 -6.85 -4.14
N HIS A 14 -3.26 -6.76 -3.95
CA HIS A 14 -2.68 -6.25 -2.72
C HIS A 14 -3.05 -4.79 -2.45
N LEU A 15 -3.02 -3.94 -3.49
CA LEU A 15 -3.42 -2.54 -3.38
C LEU A 15 -4.89 -2.39 -2.97
N ASP A 16 -5.78 -3.22 -3.50
CA ASP A 16 -7.20 -3.22 -3.16
C ASP A 16 -7.46 -3.71 -1.73
N GLN A 17 -6.71 -4.72 -1.27
CA GLN A 17 -6.74 -5.16 0.13
C GLN A 17 -6.34 -4.02 1.07
N TRP A 18 -5.21 -3.36 0.77
CA TRP A 18 -4.73 -2.22 1.54
C TRP A 18 -5.70 -1.04 1.52
N ASN A 19 -6.33 -0.74 0.39
CA ASN A 19 -7.37 0.29 0.31
C ASN A 19 -8.54 -0.02 1.26
N THR A 20 -8.95 -1.28 1.28
CA THR A 20 -10.05 -1.74 2.14
C THR A 20 -9.67 -1.62 3.62
N ASP A 21 -8.48 -2.04 4.01
CA ASP A 21 -8.03 -1.98 5.40
C ASP A 21 -7.80 -0.54 5.86
N LEU A 22 -7.26 0.31 4.98
CA LEU A 22 -7.10 1.73 5.25
C LEU A 22 -8.45 2.43 5.49
N ALA A 23 -9.47 2.11 4.69
CA ALA A 23 -10.83 2.61 4.91
C ALA A 23 -11.42 2.15 6.25
N LYS A 24 -11.21 0.89 6.65
CA LYS A 24 -11.65 0.39 7.97
C LYS A 24 -10.96 1.13 9.10
N TRP A 25 -9.66 1.37 8.98
CA TRP A 25 -8.89 2.08 10.00
C TRP A 25 -9.28 3.56 10.06
N GLU A 26 -9.48 4.23 8.94
CA GLU A 26 -10.01 5.60 8.90
C GLU A 26 -11.33 5.73 9.66
N GLU A 27 -12.25 4.78 9.49
CA GLU A 27 -13.52 4.80 10.21
C GLU A 27 -13.32 4.52 11.70
N LYS A 28 -12.44 3.58 12.08
CA LYS A 28 -12.07 3.39 13.49
C LYS A 28 -11.50 4.66 14.10
N VAL A 29 -10.61 5.37 13.40
CA VAL A 29 -9.97 6.61 13.86
C VAL A 29 -10.98 7.70 14.17
N ARG A 30 -12.05 7.78 13.37
CA ARG A 30 -13.16 8.72 13.63
C ARG A 30 -13.92 8.41 14.92
N LEU A 31 -13.91 7.16 15.37
CA LEU A 31 -14.63 6.70 16.57
C LEU A 31 -13.77 6.74 17.85
N VAL A 32 -12.44 6.83 17.76
CA VAL A 32 -11.55 6.89 18.93
C VAL A 32 -11.47 8.30 19.54
N GLN A 33 -11.13 8.37 20.83
CA GLN A 33 -10.97 9.63 21.55
C GLN A 33 -9.86 10.52 20.95
N THR A 34 -10.00 11.83 21.14
CA THR A 34 -9.21 12.86 20.45
C THR A 34 -7.70 12.75 20.63
N ASP A 35 -7.24 12.31 21.82
CA ASP A 35 -5.80 12.19 22.09
C ASP A 35 -5.12 11.08 21.28
N MET A 36 -5.79 9.94 21.11
CA MET A 36 -5.27 8.85 20.25
C MET A 36 -5.48 9.13 18.77
N ARG A 37 -6.46 9.98 18.44
CA ARG A 37 -6.83 10.30 17.05
C ARG A 37 -5.66 10.91 16.28
N ILE A 38 -4.87 11.80 16.89
CA ILE A 38 -3.74 12.48 16.22
C ILE A 38 -2.69 11.46 15.78
N ASP A 39 -2.29 10.55 16.68
CA ASP A 39 -1.29 9.53 16.38
C ASP A 39 -1.77 8.60 15.26
N TYR A 40 -3.04 8.19 15.29
CA TYR A 40 -3.60 7.35 14.24
C TYR A 40 -3.78 8.08 12.91
N GLU A 41 -4.19 9.35 12.91
CA GLU A 41 -4.26 10.18 11.70
C GLU A 41 -2.88 10.31 11.05
N MET A 42 -1.82 10.51 11.85
CA MET A 42 -0.44 10.51 11.34
C MET A 42 -0.05 9.17 10.70
N GLN A 43 -0.40 8.04 11.31
CA GLN A 43 -0.13 6.73 10.72
C GLN A 43 -0.91 6.51 9.42
N LEU A 44 -2.19 6.89 9.38
CA LEU A 44 -3.02 6.82 8.17
C LEU A 44 -2.45 7.66 7.03
N GLU A 45 -1.94 8.86 7.32
CA GLU A 45 -1.31 9.71 6.32
C GLU A 45 -0.03 9.07 5.75
N VAL A 46 0.77 8.39 6.58
CA VAL A 46 1.91 7.62 6.09
C VAL A 46 1.46 6.49 5.17
N LEU A 47 0.42 5.74 5.54
CA LEU A 47 -0.11 4.66 4.72
C LEU A 47 -0.67 5.17 3.40
N ARG A 48 -1.42 6.28 3.41
CA ARG A 48 -1.95 6.95 2.20
C ARG A 48 -0.83 7.30 1.24
N LYS A 49 0.25 7.93 1.73
CA LYS A 49 1.41 8.27 0.91
C LYS A 49 2.09 7.04 0.32
N GLN A 50 2.22 5.95 1.09
CA GLN A 50 2.82 4.71 0.59
C GLN A 50 1.92 4.05 -0.47
N ARG A 51 0.61 4.03 -0.25
CA ARG A 51 -0.40 3.57 -1.22
C ARG A 51 -0.34 4.36 -2.51
N GLU A 52 -0.24 5.68 -2.44
CA GLU A 52 -0.11 6.54 -3.63
C GLU A 52 1.17 6.25 -4.41
N LYS A 53 2.30 6.10 -3.72
CA LYS A 53 3.57 5.70 -4.35
C LYS A 53 3.47 4.34 -5.02
N GLY A 54 2.87 3.36 -4.34
CA GLY A 54 2.59 2.04 -4.91
C GLY A 54 1.74 2.15 -6.18
N THR A 55 0.63 2.86 -6.10
CA THR A 55 -0.27 3.10 -7.24
C THR A 55 0.45 3.74 -8.43
N ALA A 56 1.30 4.73 -8.18
CA ALA A 56 2.10 5.36 -9.23
C ALA A 56 3.08 4.36 -9.87
N LYS A 57 3.77 3.55 -9.05
CA LYS A 57 4.69 2.52 -9.57
C LYS A 57 3.99 1.41 -10.33
N LEU A 58 2.80 0.99 -9.91
CA LEU A 58 1.99 0.06 -10.68
C LEU A 58 1.64 0.62 -12.05
N LYS A 59 1.23 1.89 -12.15
CA LYS A 59 0.93 2.52 -13.44
C LYS A 59 2.17 2.64 -14.34
N GLU A 60 3.32 3.01 -13.79
CA GLU A 60 4.58 3.03 -14.53
C GLU A 60 4.95 1.62 -15.03
N LEU A 61 4.80 0.63 -14.16
CA LEU A 61 5.07 -0.77 -14.46
C LEU A 61 4.11 -1.31 -15.55
N GLU A 62 2.82 -0.98 -15.49
CA GLU A 62 1.82 -1.29 -16.54
C GLU A 62 2.16 -0.63 -17.89
N ALA A 63 2.65 0.61 -17.86
CA ALA A 63 3.02 1.35 -19.06
C ALA A 63 4.38 0.93 -19.67
N SER A 64 5.22 0.21 -18.92
CA SER A 64 6.59 -0.11 -19.33
C SER A 64 6.69 -1.16 -20.45
N GLY A 65 7.86 -1.24 -21.11
CA GLY A 65 8.19 -2.26 -22.11
C GLY A 65 9.30 -3.19 -21.63
N GLY A 66 9.59 -4.26 -22.38
CA GLY A 66 10.42 -5.41 -21.98
C GLY A 66 11.68 -5.16 -21.15
N ASP A 67 12.53 -4.19 -21.52
CA ASP A 67 13.76 -3.90 -20.76
C ASP A 67 13.51 -3.03 -19.52
N ALA A 68 12.66 -2.01 -19.64
CA ALA A 68 12.26 -1.17 -18.51
C ALA A 68 11.47 -1.94 -17.44
N TRP A 69 10.78 -3.01 -17.84
CA TRP A 69 10.02 -3.88 -16.94
C TRP A 69 10.87 -4.43 -15.80
N LYS A 70 12.08 -4.93 -16.10
CA LYS A 70 12.96 -5.55 -15.09
C LYS A 70 13.41 -4.54 -14.03
N GLU A 71 13.83 -3.36 -14.46
CA GLU A 71 14.24 -2.29 -13.55
C GLU A 71 13.07 -1.77 -12.70
N LEU A 72 11.90 -1.59 -13.33
CA LEU A 72 10.71 -1.13 -12.63
C LEU A 72 10.15 -2.17 -11.67
N THR A 73 10.28 -3.46 -11.97
CA THR A 73 9.85 -4.55 -11.08
C THR A 73 10.64 -4.48 -9.77
N ALA A 74 11.97 -4.30 -9.83
CA ALA A 74 12.79 -4.19 -8.62
C ALA A 74 12.40 -2.97 -7.74
N GLY A 75 12.14 -1.82 -8.37
CA GLY A 75 11.64 -0.63 -7.66
C GLY A 75 10.22 -0.82 -7.11
N THR A 76 9.38 -1.56 -7.83
CA THR A 76 8.02 -1.89 -7.41
C THR A 76 8.02 -2.84 -6.22
N ASP A 77 8.83 -3.90 -6.23
CA ASP A 77 8.97 -4.84 -5.12
C ASP A 77 9.39 -4.12 -3.83
N ALA A 78 10.35 -3.20 -3.91
CA ALA A 78 10.77 -2.40 -2.76
C ALA A 78 9.62 -1.53 -2.22
N ALA A 79 8.83 -0.90 -3.10
CA ALA A 79 7.66 -0.13 -2.70
C ALA A 79 6.57 -1.00 -2.06
N TRP A 80 6.33 -2.21 -2.59
CA TRP A 80 5.37 -3.17 -2.04
C TRP A 80 5.80 -3.73 -0.70
N ALA A 81 7.08 -4.03 -0.52
CA ALA A 81 7.62 -4.44 0.77
C ALA A 81 7.44 -3.34 1.83
N ALA A 82 7.76 -2.09 1.49
CA ALA A 82 7.60 -0.95 2.39
C ALA A 82 6.12 -0.68 2.75
N MET A 83 5.20 -0.85 1.79
CA MET A 83 3.76 -0.79 2.08
C MET A 83 3.34 -1.90 3.02
N ARG A 84 3.72 -3.15 2.72
CA ARG A 84 3.37 -4.31 3.54
C ARG A 84 3.81 -4.12 4.99
N GLU A 85 5.05 -3.71 5.21
CA GLU A 85 5.53 -3.44 6.56
C GLU A 85 4.77 -2.30 7.25
N ALA A 86 4.43 -1.23 6.52
CA ALA A 86 3.66 -0.13 7.10
C ALA A 86 2.24 -0.60 7.49
N PHE A 87 1.60 -1.40 6.65
CA PHE A 87 0.29 -2.00 6.92
C PHE A 87 0.35 -3.01 8.07
N ASP A 88 1.38 -3.86 8.17
CA ASP A 88 1.52 -4.81 9.27
C ASP A 88 1.73 -4.10 10.61
N ARG A 89 2.52 -3.01 10.61
CA ARG A 89 2.67 -2.14 11.78
C ARG A 89 1.34 -1.50 12.17
N ALA A 90 0.66 -0.87 11.22
CA ALA A 90 -0.62 -0.23 11.46
C ALA A 90 -1.69 -1.23 11.94
N ALA A 91 -1.76 -2.42 11.32
CA ALA A 91 -2.66 -3.50 11.74
C ALA A 91 -2.44 -3.87 13.21
N SER A 92 -1.18 -3.99 13.64
CA SER A 92 -0.84 -4.25 15.04
C SER A 92 -1.27 -3.12 15.98
N HIS A 93 -1.22 -1.87 15.52
CA HIS A 93 -1.71 -0.71 16.27
C HIS A 93 -3.25 -0.64 16.31
N PHE A 94 -3.94 -0.97 15.22
CA PHE A 94 -5.40 -0.91 15.07
C PHE A 94 -6.15 -2.17 15.56
N GLN A 95 -5.44 -3.28 15.81
CA GLN A 95 -5.98 -4.51 16.43
C GLN A 95 -5.88 -4.52 17.96
N LYS A 96 -5.10 -3.62 18.56
CA LYS A 96 -5.17 -3.35 20.01
C LYS A 96 -6.44 -2.58 20.36
#